data_AF-A0A354DJ73-F1
#
_entry.id   AF-A0A354DJ73-F1
#
_cell.length_a   1.000
_cell.length_b   1.000
_cell.length_c   1.000
_cell.angle_alpha   90.00
_cell.angle_beta   90.00
_cell.angle_gamma   90.00
#
_symmetry.space_group_name_H-M   'P 1'
#
loop_
_entity.id
_entity.type
_entity.pdbx_description
1 polymer ?
#
loop_
_entity_poly.entity_id
_entity_poly.type
_entity_poly.pdbx_seq_one_letter_code
_entity_poly.pdbx_strand_id
1 'polypeptide(L)'
;GTLTPQRALQKSANTYMARIALKIKEKYDIYAKKNYKDNPAIYIMQKYFHAFGLGVKTGVPLPNENAGVEDFITTNSTVSPLAAMVQSSFGQQERFTA
;
A
#
# COMPACT_ATOMS: atom_id res chain seq x y z
N GLY A 1 -11.40 11.22 21.15
CA GLY A 1 -12.66 11.20 20.37
C GLY A 1 -12.64 10.04 19.41
N THR A 2 -13.79 9.43 19.12
CA THR A 2 -13.87 8.29 18.19
C THR A 2 -13.51 8.73 16.77
N LEU A 3 -12.55 8.04 16.17
CA LEU A 3 -12.10 8.33 14.81
C LEU A 3 -12.85 7.44 13.81
N THR A 4 -13.79 8.03 13.09
CA THR A 4 -14.54 7.39 11.99
C THR A 4 -13.76 7.52 10.66
N PRO A 5 -13.98 6.65 9.66
CA PRO A 5 -13.32 6.76 8.35
C PRO A 5 -13.43 8.15 7.70
N GLN A 6 -14.61 8.75 7.74
CA GLN A 6 -14.89 10.08 7.16
C GLN A 6 -14.02 11.16 7.82
N ARG A 7 -13.95 11.13 9.15
CA ARG A 7 -13.14 12.07 9.94
C ARG A 7 -11.65 11.80 9.79
N ALA A 8 -11.25 10.54 9.60
CA ALA A 8 -9.87 10.18 9.32
C ALA A 8 -9.40 10.75 7.98
N LEU A 9 -10.23 10.68 6.94
CA LEU A 9 -9.97 11.33 5.65
C LEU A 9 -9.94 12.86 5.79
N GLN A 10 -10.94 13.45 6.46
CA GLN A 10 -11.00 14.90 6.69
C GLN A 10 -9.75 15.45 7.41
N LYS A 11 -9.16 14.66 8.30
CA LYS A 11 -8.00 15.06 9.11
C LYS A 11 -6.68 14.51 8.60
N SER A 12 -6.68 13.82 7.45
CA SER A 12 -5.50 13.13 6.92
C SER A 12 -4.79 12.29 7.99
N ALA A 13 -5.56 11.50 8.73
CA ALA A 13 -5.08 10.80 9.92
C ALA A 13 -4.22 9.57 9.56
N ASN A 14 -2.90 9.75 9.50
CA ASN A 14 -1.94 8.67 9.22
C ASN A 14 -2.10 7.48 10.17
N THR A 15 -2.43 7.72 11.45
CA THR A 15 -2.66 6.67 12.45
C THR A 15 -3.84 5.78 12.10
N TYR A 16 -4.88 6.33 11.45
CA TYR A 16 -6.01 5.55 10.99
C TYR A 16 -5.64 4.66 9.80
N MET A 17 -4.85 5.19 8.85
CA MET A 17 -4.39 4.45 7.68
C MET A 17 -3.42 3.33 8.07
N ALA A 18 -2.48 3.60 8.98
CA ALA A 18 -1.60 2.59 9.56
C ALA A 18 -2.39 1.47 10.26
N ARG A 19 -3.51 1.81 10.93
CA ARG A 19 -4.40 0.81 11.54
C ARG A 19 -5.10 -0.07 10.49
N ILE A 20 -5.49 0.49 9.35
CA ILE A 20 -6.06 -0.29 8.24
C ILE A 20 -5.00 -1.25 7.70
N ALA A 21 -3.79 -0.76 7.42
CA ALA A 21 -2.68 -1.57 6.96
C ALA A 21 -2.36 -2.73 7.92
N LEU A 22 -2.33 -2.46 9.23
CA LEU A 22 -2.12 -3.52 10.23
C LEU A 22 -3.24 -4.57 10.20
N LYS A 23 -4.51 -4.16 10.05
CA LYS A 23 -5.63 -5.10 9.93
C LYS A 23 -5.56 -5.95 8.65
N ILE A 24 -5.12 -5.35 7.54
CA ILE A 24 -4.87 -6.10 6.30
C ILE A 24 -3.73 -7.08 6.54
N LYS A 25 -2.65 -6.66 7.22
CA LYS A 25 -1.58 -7.57 7.64
C LYS A 25 -2.15 -8.76 8.38
N GLU A 26 -2.74 -8.53 9.55
CA GLU A 26 -3.19 -9.59 10.46
C GLU A 26 -4.11 -10.59 9.76
N LYS A 27 -4.99 -10.10 8.88
CA LYS A 27 -5.91 -10.93 8.11
C LYS A 27 -5.20 -11.84 7.10
N TYR A 28 -4.14 -11.37 6.46
CA TYR A 28 -3.46 -12.09 5.37
C TYR A 28 -2.10 -12.70 5.79
N ASP A 29 -1.53 -12.31 6.93
CA ASP A 29 -0.24 -12.79 7.45
C ASP A 29 -0.27 -14.30 7.72
N ILE A 30 -1.45 -14.85 8.03
CA ILE A 30 -1.65 -16.29 8.22
C ILE A 30 -1.33 -17.11 6.96
N TYR A 31 -1.35 -16.48 5.79
CA TYR A 31 -1.00 -17.09 4.50
C TYR A 31 0.44 -16.80 4.09
N ALA A 32 1.19 -16.04 4.89
CA ALA A 32 2.59 -15.74 4.59
C ALA A 32 3.43 -17.01 4.74
N LYS A 33 4.22 -17.32 3.69
CA LYS A 33 5.25 -18.36 3.78
C LYS A 33 6.33 -17.93 4.77
N LYS A 34 7.10 -18.89 5.30
CA LYS A 34 8.19 -18.70 6.29
C LYS A 34 9.17 -17.55 5.98
N ASN A 35 9.29 -17.12 4.73
CA ASN A 35 10.32 -16.17 4.31
C ASN A 35 9.87 -14.72 4.13
N TYR A 36 8.63 -14.32 4.48
CA TYR A 36 8.09 -12.94 4.44
C TYR A 36 8.17 -12.16 3.09
N LYS A 37 9.03 -12.57 2.16
CA LYS A 37 9.23 -12.00 0.82
C LYS A 37 7.97 -12.02 -0.02
N ASP A 38 7.16 -13.07 0.14
CA ASP A 38 5.88 -13.24 -0.54
C ASP A 38 4.71 -13.03 0.43
N ASN A 39 4.74 -11.97 1.25
CA ASN A 39 3.63 -11.70 2.16
C ASN A 39 2.38 -11.32 1.36
N PRO A 40 1.28 -12.11 1.41
CA PRO A 40 0.11 -11.87 0.59
C PRO A 40 -0.62 -10.57 0.97
N ALA A 41 -0.40 -10.03 2.17
CA ALA A 41 -0.94 -8.73 2.56
C ALA A 41 -0.43 -7.60 1.65
N ILE A 42 0.84 -7.67 1.21
CA ILE A 42 1.45 -6.72 0.28
C ILE A 42 0.76 -6.77 -1.08
N TYR A 43 0.53 -7.98 -1.60
CA TYR A 43 -0.18 -8.17 -2.86
C TYR A 43 -1.61 -7.64 -2.80
N ILE A 44 -2.31 -7.83 -1.68
CA ILE A 44 -3.66 -7.28 -1.48
C ILE A 44 -3.63 -5.75 -1.46
N MET A 45 -2.66 -5.14 -0.79
CA MET A 45 -2.51 -3.69 -0.78
C MET A 45 -2.22 -3.16 -2.19
N GLN A 46 -1.26 -3.76 -2.89
CA GLN A 46 -0.93 -3.43 -4.28
C GLN A 46 -2.16 -3.53 -5.19
N LYS A 47 -2.95 -4.60 -5.05
CA LYS A 47 -4.19 -4.79 -5.82
C LYS A 47 -5.19 -3.65 -5.58
N TYR A 48 -5.31 -3.15 -4.35
CA TYR A 48 -6.16 -1.99 -4.08
C TYR A 48 -5.63 -0.73 -4.75
N PHE A 49 -4.33 -0.48 -4.72
CA PHE A 49 -3.73 0.66 -5.43
C PHE A 49 -3.96 0.58 -6.94
N HIS A 50 -3.71 -0.59 -7.53
CA HIS A 50 -3.91 -0.83 -8.96
C HIS A 50 -5.37 -0.65 -9.38
N ALA A 51 -6.33 -1.04 -8.53
CA ALA A 51 -7.75 -0.85 -8.80
C ALA A 51 -8.16 0.63 -8.90
N PHE A 52 -7.39 1.54 -8.31
CA PHE A 52 -7.55 2.99 -8.42
C PHE A 52 -6.63 3.63 -9.47
N GLY A 53 -5.91 2.83 -10.26
CA GLY A 53 -4.97 3.34 -11.27
C GLY A 53 -3.59 3.72 -10.72
N LEU A 54 -3.33 3.52 -9.42
CA LEU A 54 -2.05 3.81 -8.81
C LEU A 54 -1.10 2.64 -9.05
N GLY A 55 0.07 2.88 -9.64
CA GLY A 55 1.06 1.83 -9.94
C GLY A 55 0.80 1.10 -11.27
N VAL A 56 -0.21 1.52 -12.04
CA VAL A 56 -0.53 0.99 -13.36
C VAL A 56 -0.65 2.13 -14.38
N LYS A 57 -0.49 1.80 -15.65
CA LYS A 57 -0.73 2.75 -16.73
C LYS A 57 -2.22 3.08 -16.82
N THR A 58 -2.54 4.37 -16.86
CA THR A 58 -3.89 4.93 -17.02
C THR A 58 -4.50 4.62 -18.39
N GLY A 59 -3.66 4.37 -19.41
CA GLY A 59 -4.13 4.12 -20.77
C GLY A 59 -4.40 5.40 -21.55
N VAL A 60 -3.86 6.54 -21.10
CA VAL A 60 -3.88 7.80 -21.86
C VAL A 60 -3.16 7.61 -23.21
N PRO A 61 -3.67 8.16 -24.32
CA PRO A 61 -3.07 8.00 -25.65
C PRO A 61 -1.84 8.90 -25.84
N LEU A 62 -0.91 8.88 -24.89
CA LEU A 62 0.35 9.61 -24.94
C LEU A 62 1.54 8.64 -24.93
N PRO A 63 2.57 8.90 -25.74
CA PRO A 63 3.80 8.12 -25.69
C PRO A 63 4.51 8.34 -24.35
N ASN A 64 5.21 7.31 -23.87
CA ASN A 64 6.05 7.34 -22.67
C ASN A 64 5.32 7.48 -21.32
N GLU A 65 4.11 6.94 -21.21
CA GLU A 65 3.46 6.81 -19.90
C GLU A 65 4.30 5.93 -18.94
N ASN A 66 4.53 6.45 -17.75
CA ASN A 66 5.23 5.77 -16.66
C ASN A 66 4.20 5.36 -15.59
N ALA A 67 4.26 4.11 -15.12
CA ALA A 67 3.36 3.59 -14.09
C ALA A 67 3.78 3.99 -12.66
N GLY A 68 4.97 4.60 -12.51
CA GLY A 68 5.53 4.96 -11.20
C GLY A 68 6.43 3.85 -10.62
N VAL A 69 6.74 3.99 -9.33
CA VAL A 69 7.60 3.04 -8.58
C VAL A 69 6.91 2.62 -7.28
N GLU A 70 6.95 1.33 -7.00
CA GLU A 70 6.33 0.67 -5.84
C GLU A 70 7.41 0.19 -4.85
N ASP A 71 8.06 1.13 -4.16
CA ASP A 71 9.20 0.85 -3.26
C ASP A 71 8.83 -0.01 -2.04
N PHE A 72 7.53 -0.12 -1.72
CA PHE A 72 7.04 -0.96 -0.64
C PHE A 72 7.21 -2.46 -0.90
N ILE A 73 7.28 -2.89 -2.16
CA ILE A 73 7.56 -4.29 -2.52
C ILE A 73 9.00 -4.65 -2.19
N THR A 74 9.93 -3.74 -2.52
CA THR A 74 11.34 -3.87 -2.16
C THR A 74 11.50 -3.86 -0.64
N THR A 75 10.84 -2.92 0.04
CA THR A 75 10.88 -2.79 1.52
C THR A 75 10.32 -4.02 2.23
N ASN A 76 9.30 -4.69 1.68
CA ASN A 76 8.79 -5.95 2.22
C ASN A 76 9.89 -7.02 2.26
N SER A 77 10.71 -7.07 1.21
CA SER A 77 11.74 -8.09 1.03
C SER A 77 13.05 -7.79 1.77
N THR A 78 13.36 -6.51 2.00
CA THR A 78 14.64 -6.05 2.58
C THR A 78 14.53 -5.61 4.05
N VAL A 79 13.38 -5.09 4.48
CA VAL A 79 13.19 -4.51 5.82
C VAL A 79 12.15 -5.30 6.62
N SER A 80 10.87 -5.20 6.25
CA SER A 80 9.77 -5.87 6.95
C SER A 80 8.43 -5.66 6.23
N PRO A 81 7.55 -6.68 6.21
CA PRO A 81 6.16 -6.52 5.74
C PRO A 81 5.37 -5.47 6.52
N LEU A 82 5.64 -5.31 7.82
CA LEU A 82 4.94 -4.31 8.63
C LEU A 82 5.37 -2.90 8.24
N ALA A 83 6.68 -2.68 8.10
CA ALA A 83 7.22 -1.39 7.70
C ALA A 83 6.72 -0.99 6.31
N ALA A 84 6.72 -1.94 5.37
CA ALA A 84 6.20 -1.75 4.02
C ALA A 84 4.73 -1.30 4.03
N MET A 85 3.85 -2.02 4.72
CA MET A 85 2.42 -1.69 4.70
C MET A 85 2.04 -0.44 5.47
N VAL A 86 2.71 -0.17 6.60
CA VAL A 86 2.44 1.06 7.34
C VAL A 86 2.84 2.25 6.48
N GLN A 87 4.03 2.24 5.88
CA GLN A 87 4.52 3.38 5.10
C GLN A 87 3.78 3.56 3.77
N SER A 88 3.37 2.48 3.10
CA SER A 88 2.53 2.58 1.90
C SER A 88 1.13 3.11 2.22
N SER A 89 0.57 2.81 3.39
CA SER A 89 -0.80 3.25 3.76
C SER A 89 -1.02 4.76 3.78
N PHE A 90 0.05 5.55 3.91
CA PHE A 90 0.00 7.01 3.85
C PHE A 90 0.94 7.58 2.78
N GLY A 91 1.28 6.78 1.76
CA GLY A 91 1.91 7.26 0.52
C GLY A 91 3.40 7.64 0.60
N GLN A 92 4.16 7.11 1.56
CA GLN A 92 5.59 7.44 1.71
C GLN A 92 6.54 6.50 0.95
N GLN A 93 6.04 5.36 0.44
CA GLN A 93 6.82 4.35 -0.29
C GLN A 93 6.33 4.13 -1.72
N GLU A 94 5.58 5.09 -2.24
CA GLU A 94 4.97 5.01 -3.56
C GLU A 94 5.23 6.31 -4.30
N ARG A 95 5.73 6.18 -5.53
CA ARG A 95 5.94 7.31 -6.43
C ARG A 95 5.06 7.10 -7.63
N PHE A 96 3.81 7.51 -7.53
CA PHE A 96 2.87 7.44 -8.64
C PHE A 96 2.99 8.68 -9.54
N THR A 97 2.67 8.47 -10.81
CA THR A 97 2.63 9.53 -11.81
C THR A 97 1.28 10.25 -11.79
N ALA A 98 1.28 11.50 -12.24
CA ALA A 98 0.09 12.31 -12.42
C ALA A 98 -0.40 12.24 -13.87
#